data_AF-A0A0S9EYC1-F1
#
_entry.id   AF-A0A0S9EYC1-F1
#
_cell.length_a   1.000
_cell.length_b   1.000
_cell.length_c   1.000
_cell.angle_alpha   90.00
_cell.angle_beta   90.00
_cell.angle_gamma   90.00
#
_symmetry.space_group_name_H-M   'P 1'
#
loop_
_entity.id
_entity.type
_entity.pdbx_description
1 polymer ?
#
loop_
_entity_poly.entity_id
_entity_poly.type
_entity_poly.pdbx_seq_one_letter_code
_entity_poly.pdbx_strand_id
1 'polypeptide(L)'
;MQIRTVLVIEDEPQIRRFVRSALEAEGWQVHEAGTLREGLSAAGTRHPDLLVLDLGLPDGDGVELIRDVRGWSAVPIIVLSARTDETDKIAALDAGADDYLTKPFGTGELLARVRANLRRPRAATGNGLVQEAAEPVFHFGDVEVDRSARLVRKAGVEVHLTPTEYRMLMVLVANAGRVITQKQLLREVWGPMRSDQSHYLRIYMGHLRQKLEADPAQPRHLLTESGVGYRLAV
;
A
#
# COMPACT_ATOMS: atom_id res chain seq x y z
N MET A 1 -23.70 9.13 7.78
CA MET A 1 -22.33 9.70 7.82
C MET A 1 -21.37 8.59 7.48
N GLN A 2 -20.47 8.78 6.52
CA GLN A 2 -19.43 7.80 6.23
C GLN A 2 -18.46 7.80 7.42
N ILE A 3 -18.33 6.65 8.08
CA ILE A 3 -17.38 6.47 9.17
C ILE A 3 -15.98 6.53 8.55
N ARG A 4 -15.13 7.41 9.06
CA ARG A 4 -13.75 7.51 8.59
C ARG A 4 -12.88 6.51 9.33
N THR A 5 -12.00 5.85 8.60
CA THR A 5 -11.14 4.80 9.15
C THR A 5 -9.70 5.28 9.21
N VAL A 6 -9.03 5.03 10.34
CA VAL A 6 -7.61 5.34 10.54
C VAL A 6 -6.87 4.08 10.96
N LEU A 7 -5.66 3.91 10.44
CA LEU A 7 -4.74 2.87 10.88
C LEU A 7 -3.58 3.50 11.67
N VAL A 8 -3.40 3.04 12.90
CA VAL A 8 -2.31 3.44 13.79
C VAL A 8 -1.28 2.31 13.85
N ILE A 9 -0.05 2.60 13.44
CA ILE A 9 1.10 1.68 13.45
C ILE A 9 2.10 2.20 14.48
N GLU A 10 2.14 1.55 15.64
CA GLU A 10 2.88 2.00 16.83
C GLU A 10 3.08 0.80 17.74
N ASP A 11 4.30 0.52 18.18
CA ASP A 11 4.56 -0.64 19.05
C ASP A 11 4.26 -0.33 20.52
N GLU A 12 4.48 0.91 20.97
CA GLU A 12 4.26 1.32 22.36
C GLU A 12 2.76 1.35 22.73
N PRO A 13 2.26 0.43 23.59
CA PRO A 13 0.82 0.31 23.86
C PRO A 13 0.21 1.54 24.53
N GLN A 14 1.00 2.37 25.21
CA GLN A 14 0.52 3.59 25.84
C GLN A 14 0.26 4.69 24.80
N ILE A 15 1.20 4.88 23.88
CA ILE A 15 1.05 5.86 22.79
C ILE A 15 -0.06 5.44 21.84
N ARG A 16 -0.12 4.16 21.47
CA ARG A 16 -1.18 3.63 20.62
C ARG A 16 -2.57 3.84 21.23
N ARG A 17 -2.74 3.57 22.53
CA ARG A 17 -4.00 3.84 23.26
C ARG A 17 -4.35 5.33 23.31
N PHE A 18 -3.35 6.19 23.48
CA PHE A 18 -3.54 7.64 23.49
C PHE A 18 -4.05 8.15 22.13
N VAL A 19 -3.37 7.77 21.04
CA VAL A 19 -3.76 8.14 19.67
C VAL A 19 -5.15 7.60 19.32
N ARG A 20 -5.42 6.34 19.66
CA ARG A 20 -6.72 5.70 19.48
C ARG A 20 -7.84 6.48 20.17
N SER A 21 -7.67 6.77 21.47
CA SER A 21 -8.68 7.49 22.26
C SER A 21 -8.94 8.89 21.72
N ALA A 22 -7.90 9.59 21.26
CA ALA A 22 -8.02 10.90 20.65
C ALA A 22 -8.84 10.88 19.34
N LEU A 23 -8.62 9.89 18.49
CA LEU A 23 -9.28 9.78 17.19
C LEU A 23 -10.71 9.22 17.29
N GLU A 24 -10.95 8.24 18.18
CA GLU A 24 -12.29 7.72 18.45
C GLU A 24 -13.22 8.83 19.00
N ALA A 25 -12.70 9.74 19.83
CA ALA A 25 -13.45 10.88 20.34
C ALA A 25 -13.92 11.84 19.21
N GLU A 26 -13.23 11.84 18.06
CA GLU A 26 -13.60 12.59 16.86
C GLU A 26 -14.45 11.74 15.87
N GLY A 27 -14.92 10.57 16.29
CA GLY A 27 -15.80 9.70 15.51
C GLY A 27 -15.12 8.81 14.49
N TRP A 28 -13.80 8.58 14.62
CA TRP A 28 -13.06 7.69 13.73
C TRP A 28 -13.17 6.22 14.16
N GLN A 29 -13.21 5.33 13.18
CA GLN A 29 -12.93 3.91 13.39
C GLN A 29 -11.42 3.69 13.37
N VAL A 30 -10.85 3.27 14.49
CA VAL A 30 -9.40 3.06 14.63
C VAL A 30 -9.05 1.58 14.49
N HIS A 31 -8.13 1.28 13.58
CA HIS A 31 -7.41 0.01 13.52
C HIS A 31 -5.98 0.19 14.04
N GLU A 32 -5.45 -0.85 14.67
CA GLU A 32 -4.14 -0.83 15.33
C GLU A 32 -3.24 -1.91 14.73
N ALA A 33 -1.96 -1.61 14.61
CA ALA A 33 -0.89 -2.55 14.29
C ALA A 33 0.31 -2.27 15.21
N GLY A 34 0.88 -3.33 15.79
CA GLY A 34 2.03 -3.21 16.68
C GLY A 34 3.38 -3.34 15.97
N THR A 35 3.36 -3.64 14.67
CA THR A 35 4.54 -3.91 13.84
C THR A 35 4.37 -3.28 12.45
N LEU A 36 5.47 -2.95 11.77
CA LEU A 36 5.44 -2.47 10.39
C LEU A 36 4.80 -3.52 9.46
N ARG A 37 5.06 -4.80 9.69
CA ARG A 37 4.48 -5.90 8.90
C ARG A 37 2.96 -5.97 9.03
N GLU A 38 2.44 -5.92 10.26
CA GLU A 38 1.00 -5.86 10.50
C GLU A 38 0.41 -4.58 9.89
N GLY A 39 1.11 -3.46 10.04
CA GLY A 39 0.72 -2.16 9.51
C GLY A 39 0.57 -2.15 7.99
N LEU A 40 1.54 -2.70 7.26
CA LEU A 40 1.49 -2.79 5.80
C LEU A 40 0.32 -3.69 5.33
N SER A 41 0.10 -4.82 6.02
CA SER A 41 -1.03 -5.72 5.74
C SER A 41 -2.38 -5.04 6.01
N ALA A 42 -2.50 -4.37 7.16
CA ALA A 42 -3.72 -3.66 7.55
C ALA A 42 -4.00 -2.45 6.64
N ALA A 43 -2.98 -1.70 6.23
CA ALA A 43 -3.12 -0.57 5.32
C ALA A 43 -3.77 -1.01 4.01
N GLY A 44 -3.40 -2.20 3.54
CA GLY A 44 -3.95 -2.82 2.36
C GLY A 44 -5.35 -3.36 2.47
N THR A 45 -5.64 -4.05 3.57
CA THR A 45 -6.88 -4.79 3.75
C THR A 45 -8.02 -3.91 4.28
N ARG A 46 -7.68 -2.82 4.98
CA ARG A 46 -8.65 -1.93 5.65
C ARG A 46 -8.95 -0.64 4.89
N HIS A 47 -8.17 -0.31 3.86
CA HIS A 47 -8.32 0.93 3.07
C HIS A 47 -8.55 2.19 3.93
N PRO A 48 -7.63 2.52 4.85
CA PRO A 48 -7.84 3.64 5.77
C PRO A 48 -7.86 4.99 5.02
N ASP A 49 -8.58 5.95 5.56
CA ASP A 49 -8.59 7.36 5.13
C ASP A 49 -7.38 8.15 5.67
N LEU A 50 -6.69 7.59 6.66
CA LEU A 50 -5.50 8.16 7.29
C LEU A 50 -4.59 7.04 7.84
N LEU A 51 -3.29 7.20 7.69
CA LEU A 51 -2.27 6.40 8.36
C LEU A 51 -1.55 7.25 9.40
N VAL A 52 -1.42 6.74 10.63
CA VAL A 52 -0.54 7.29 11.66
C VAL A 52 0.56 6.27 11.91
N LEU A 53 1.81 6.64 11.67
CA LEU A 53 2.96 5.73 11.66
C LEU A 53 4.04 6.22 12.61
N ASP A 54 4.47 5.37 13.55
CA ASP A 54 5.74 5.58 14.24
C ASP A 54 6.93 5.12 13.38
N LEU A 55 8.03 5.86 13.37
CA LEU A 55 9.29 5.43 12.74
C LEU A 55 10.16 4.59 13.67
N GLY A 56 9.88 4.62 14.98
CA GLY A 56 10.64 3.94 16.01
C GLY A 56 10.42 2.42 16.12
N LEU A 57 9.60 1.83 15.26
CA LEU A 57 9.25 0.40 15.39
C LEU A 57 10.48 -0.51 15.25
N PRO A 58 10.61 -1.54 16.10
CA PRO A 58 11.81 -2.37 16.15
C PRO A 58 11.93 -3.38 15.00
N ASP A 59 10.85 -3.60 14.22
CA ASP A 59 10.79 -4.64 13.19
C ASP A 59 11.21 -4.18 11.78
N GLY A 60 11.65 -2.93 11.62
CA GLY A 60 12.22 -2.42 10.37
C GLY A 60 12.32 -0.89 10.30
N ASP A 61 12.58 -0.36 9.11
CA ASP A 61 12.61 1.09 8.86
C ASP A 61 11.23 1.60 8.43
N GLY A 62 10.61 2.46 9.24
CA GLY A 62 9.31 3.07 8.92
C GLY A 62 9.33 3.90 7.64
N VAL A 63 10.48 4.45 7.23
CA VAL A 63 10.61 5.19 5.96
C VAL A 63 10.41 4.27 4.76
N GLU A 64 10.85 3.01 4.85
CA GLU A 64 10.55 2.01 3.81
C GLU A 64 9.06 1.73 3.72
N LEU A 65 8.35 1.63 4.86
CA LEU A 65 6.90 1.45 4.87
C LEU A 65 6.18 2.61 4.20
N ILE A 66 6.64 3.86 4.39
CA ILE A 66 6.06 5.03 3.70
C ILE A 66 6.20 4.86 2.18
N ARG A 67 7.40 4.50 1.68
CA ARG A 67 7.63 4.26 0.25
C ARG A 67 6.77 3.11 -0.27
N ASP A 68 6.66 2.04 0.50
CA ASP A 68 5.82 0.89 0.16
C ASP A 68 4.35 1.28 0.08
N VAL A 69 3.81 2.02 1.05
CA VAL A 69 2.44 2.52 0.98
C VAL A 69 2.27 3.47 -0.20
N ARG A 70 3.20 4.39 -0.44
CA ARG A 70 3.13 5.37 -1.54
C ARG A 70 3.11 4.75 -2.92
N GLY A 71 3.82 3.64 -3.13
CA GLY A 71 3.80 2.94 -4.40
C GLY A 71 2.44 2.34 -4.78
N TRP A 72 1.51 2.20 -3.82
CA TRP A 72 0.16 1.72 -4.10
C TRP A 72 -0.93 2.50 -3.40
N SER A 73 -0.69 3.61 -2.70
CA SER A 73 -1.72 4.38 -1.99
C SER A 73 -1.29 5.79 -1.76
N ALA A 74 -2.24 6.67 -2.02
CA ALA A 74 -2.07 8.07 -1.78
C ALA A 74 -2.51 8.44 -0.34
N VAL A 75 -3.04 7.51 0.47
CA VAL A 75 -3.56 7.77 1.83
C VAL A 75 -2.69 8.76 2.62
N PRO A 76 -3.25 9.80 3.25
CA PRO A 76 -2.46 10.70 4.08
C PRO A 76 -1.68 9.93 5.15
N ILE A 77 -0.38 10.23 5.30
CA ILE A 77 0.49 9.61 6.31
C ILE A 77 0.99 10.71 7.24
N ILE A 78 0.64 10.60 8.51
CA ILE A 78 1.20 11.42 9.60
C ILE A 78 2.22 10.56 10.34
N VAL A 79 3.45 11.04 10.39
CA VAL A 79 4.53 10.35 11.10
C VAL A 79 4.59 10.81 12.55
N LEU A 80 4.74 9.85 13.46
CA LEU A 80 5.09 10.05 14.87
C LEU A 80 6.55 9.65 15.06
N SER A 81 7.33 10.39 15.84
CA SER A 81 8.71 9.99 16.11
C SER A 81 9.30 10.73 17.31
N ALA A 82 10.10 10.03 18.09
CA ALA A 82 10.91 10.63 19.16
C ALA A 82 12.20 11.30 18.63
N ARG A 83 12.56 11.06 17.37
CA ARG A 83 13.74 11.66 16.75
C ARG A 83 13.45 13.12 16.44
N THR A 84 14.28 14.00 17.00
CA THR A 84 14.22 15.46 16.75
C THR A 84 15.14 15.89 15.62
N ASP A 85 16.00 14.99 15.13
CA ASP A 85 16.96 15.33 14.08
C ASP A 85 16.26 15.65 12.77
N GLU A 86 16.64 16.80 12.20
CA GLU A 86 16.07 17.35 10.98
C GLU A 86 16.19 16.36 9.81
N THR A 87 17.25 15.56 9.78
CA THR A 87 17.51 14.54 8.77
C THR A 87 16.43 13.45 8.73
N ASP A 88 15.95 12.96 9.88
CA ASP A 88 14.89 11.93 9.92
C ASP A 88 13.56 12.51 9.44
N LYS A 89 13.27 13.74 9.84
CA LYS A 89 12.07 14.46 9.41
C LYS A 89 12.06 14.69 7.90
N ILE A 90 13.19 15.12 7.33
CA ILE A 90 13.35 15.29 5.88
C ILE A 90 13.18 13.95 5.18
N ALA A 91 13.86 12.90 5.62
CA ALA A 91 13.78 11.58 5.00
C ALA A 91 12.35 11.02 4.95
N ALA A 92 11.57 11.21 6.02
CA ALA A 92 10.18 10.79 6.07
C ALA A 92 9.27 11.57 5.11
N LEU A 93 9.44 12.90 5.04
CA LEU A 93 8.68 13.76 4.13
C LEU A 93 9.04 13.48 2.65
N ASP A 94 10.33 13.32 2.34
CA ASP A 94 10.82 12.98 1.01
C ASP A 94 10.35 11.58 0.56
N ALA A 95 10.18 10.65 1.50
CA ALA A 95 9.58 9.35 1.24
C ALA A 95 8.07 9.42 0.95
N GLY A 96 7.43 10.55 1.27
CA GLY A 96 6.03 10.84 0.95
C GLY A 96 5.12 11.00 2.16
N ALA A 97 5.62 11.13 3.39
CA ALA A 97 4.77 11.54 4.51
C ALA A 97 4.18 12.93 4.24
N ASP A 98 2.93 13.15 4.67
CA ASP A 98 2.26 14.43 4.50
C ASP A 98 2.54 15.38 5.66
N ASP A 99 2.83 14.82 6.83
CA ASP A 99 3.13 15.58 8.04
C ASP A 99 3.95 14.75 9.04
N TYR A 100 4.52 15.43 10.03
CA TYR A 100 5.39 14.87 11.03
C TYR A 100 5.10 15.49 12.40
N LEU A 101 5.01 14.65 13.43
CA LEU A 101 4.69 15.01 14.80
C LEU A 101 5.73 14.41 15.76
N THR A 102 6.44 15.28 16.47
CA THR A 102 7.50 14.87 17.40
C THR A 102 6.91 14.42 18.74
N LYS A 103 7.37 13.29 19.27
CA LYS A 103 7.04 12.82 20.64
C LYS A 103 7.88 13.64 21.66
N PRO A 104 7.28 14.12 22.78
CA PRO A 104 5.88 14.00 23.18
C PRO A 104 4.98 15.05 22.51
N PHE A 105 3.73 14.66 22.21
CA PHE A 105 2.72 15.53 21.60
C PHE A 105 1.39 15.47 22.34
N GLY A 106 0.58 16.53 22.23
CA GLY A 106 -0.75 16.62 22.84
C GLY A 106 -1.88 16.21 21.90
N THR A 107 -3.06 15.90 22.47
CA THR A 107 -4.27 15.56 21.70
C THR A 107 -4.66 16.67 20.74
N GLY A 108 -4.61 17.93 21.19
CA GLY A 108 -4.94 19.08 20.36
C GLY A 108 -4.04 19.21 19.13
N GLU A 109 -2.74 18.93 19.28
CA GLU A 109 -1.78 19.00 18.17
C GLU A 109 -2.02 17.88 17.15
N LEU A 110 -2.16 16.63 17.62
CA LEU A 110 -2.48 15.48 16.77
C LEU A 110 -3.74 15.75 15.95
N LEU A 111 -4.83 16.16 16.59
CA LEU A 111 -6.10 16.41 15.92
C LEU A 111 -6.04 17.59 14.95
N ALA A 112 -5.22 18.61 15.25
CA ALA A 112 -4.99 19.72 14.32
C ALA A 112 -4.29 19.24 13.04
N ARG A 113 -3.24 18.42 13.16
CA ARG A 113 -2.52 17.84 12.00
C ARG A 113 -3.42 16.92 11.18
N VAL A 114 -4.22 16.07 11.84
CA VAL A 114 -5.24 15.22 11.19
C VAL A 114 -6.19 16.07 10.33
N ARG A 115 -6.77 17.13 10.91
CA ARG A 115 -7.69 18.01 10.17
C ARG A 115 -7.01 18.75 9.01
N ALA A 116 -5.76 19.18 9.17
CA ALA A 116 -5.01 19.87 8.14
C ALA A 116 -4.74 18.97 6.92
N ASN A 117 -4.31 17.73 7.15
CA ASN A 117 -3.99 16.77 6.09
C ASN A 117 -5.23 16.29 5.32
N LEU A 118 -6.40 16.24 5.97
CA LEU A 118 -7.66 15.86 5.33
C LEU A 118 -8.35 17.00 4.58
N ARG A 119 -8.01 18.27 4.87
CA ARG A 119 -8.57 19.44 4.19
C ARG A 119 -7.95 19.73 2.83
N ARG A 120 -6.77 19.19 2.55
CA ARG A 120 -6.02 19.47 1.33
C ARG A 120 -6.74 18.79 0.14
N PRO A 121 -7.35 19.55 -0.81
CA PRO A 121 -7.92 18.95 -2.01
C PRO A 121 -6.77 18.32 -2.78
N ARG A 122 -6.84 17.00 -2.96
CA ARG A 122 -5.82 16.26 -3.68
C ARG A 122 -5.89 16.66 -5.14
N ALA A 123 -5.09 17.64 -5.53
CA ALA A 123 -4.56 17.66 -6.88
C ALA A 123 -3.91 16.28 -7.09
N ALA A 124 -4.37 15.56 -8.09
CA ALA A 124 -3.70 14.37 -8.59
C ALA A 124 -2.32 14.81 -9.14
N THR A 125 -1.35 15.02 -8.26
CA THR A 125 0.03 15.28 -8.63
C THR A 125 0.74 13.93 -8.77
N GLY A 126 0.42 13.26 -9.88
CA GLY A 126 1.41 12.42 -10.54
C GLY A 126 2.39 13.35 -11.25
N ASN A 127 3.67 13.26 -10.91
CA ASN A 127 4.72 13.87 -11.73
C ASN A 127 4.66 13.28 -13.14
N GLY A 128 4.80 14.18 -14.11
CA GLY A 128 4.40 13.96 -15.48
C GLY A 128 5.18 12.88 -16.20
N LEU A 129 4.43 11.94 -16.76
CA LEU A 129 4.54 11.58 -18.17
C LEU A 129 3.10 11.51 -18.68
N VAL A 130 2.83 12.13 -19.83
CA VAL A 130 1.58 11.98 -20.55
C VAL A 130 1.47 10.50 -20.92
N GLN A 131 0.80 9.72 -20.09
CA GLN A 131 0.40 8.36 -20.43
C GLN A 131 -1.02 8.48 -20.95
N GLU A 132 -1.20 8.17 -22.23
CA GLU A 132 -2.49 8.02 -22.89
C GLU A 132 -3.48 7.37 -21.92
N ALA A 133 -4.69 7.94 -21.83
CA ALA A 133 -5.74 7.51 -20.93
C ALA A 133 -6.05 6.02 -21.16
N ALA A 134 -5.33 5.16 -20.43
CA ALA A 134 -5.63 3.74 -20.38
C ALA A 134 -7.07 3.62 -19.88
N GLU A 135 -7.87 2.82 -20.57
CA GLU A 135 -9.26 2.58 -20.17
C GLU A 135 -9.30 2.26 -18.66
N PRO A 136 -10.20 2.89 -17.90
CA PRO A 136 -10.21 2.81 -16.43
C PRO A 136 -10.34 1.36 -15.95
N VAL A 137 -10.95 0.51 -16.77
CA VAL A 137 -11.19 -0.90 -16.51
C VAL A 137 -10.41 -1.75 -17.51
N PHE A 138 -9.72 -2.78 -17.02
CA PHE A 138 -9.01 -3.76 -17.83
C PHE A 138 -9.56 -5.15 -17.64
N HIS A 139 -9.67 -5.90 -18.73
CA HIS A 139 -10.28 -7.23 -18.73
C HIS A 139 -9.28 -8.29 -19.21
N PHE A 140 -9.33 -9.46 -18.58
CA PHE A 140 -8.70 -10.68 -19.08
C PHE A 140 -9.49 -11.90 -18.60
N GLY A 141 -9.91 -12.77 -19.52
CA GLY A 141 -10.88 -13.82 -19.20
C GLY A 141 -12.12 -13.25 -18.50
N ASP A 142 -12.48 -13.82 -17.35
CA ASP A 142 -13.61 -13.37 -16.52
C ASP A 142 -13.19 -12.34 -15.46
N VAL A 143 -11.95 -11.83 -15.50
CA VAL A 143 -11.41 -10.89 -14.51
C VAL A 143 -11.51 -9.46 -15.03
N GLU A 144 -12.03 -8.60 -14.18
CA GLU A 144 -12.15 -7.16 -14.37
C GLU A 144 -11.27 -6.44 -13.33
N VAL A 145 -10.47 -5.48 -13.79
CA VAL A 145 -9.59 -4.66 -12.96
C VAL A 145 -9.94 -3.20 -13.18
N ASP A 146 -10.68 -2.61 -12.25
CA ASP A 146 -10.92 -1.17 -12.20
C ASP A 146 -9.74 -0.51 -11.48
N ARG A 147 -8.91 0.22 -12.23
CA ARG A 147 -7.72 0.88 -11.69
C ARG A 147 -8.04 2.12 -10.88
N SER A 148 -9.15 2.78 -11.20
CA SER A 148 -9.61 4.00 -10.54
C SER A 148 -10.22 3.69 -9.18
N ALA A 149 -11.08 2.66 -9.12
CA ALA A 149 -11.67 2.17 -7.88
C ALA A 149 -10.74 1.21 -7.11
N ARG A 150 -9.66 0.73 -7.76
CA ARG A 150 -8.76 -0.32 -7.25
C ARG A 150 -9.50 -1.59 -6.86
N LEU A 151 -10.42 -1.96 -7.72
CA LEU A 151 -11.33 -3.06 -7.52
C LEU A 151 -10.99 -4.17 -8.50
N VAL A 152 -10.94 -5.41 -8.02
CA VAL A 152 -10.79 -6.58 -8.88
C VAL A 152 -12.03 -7.43 -8.73
N ARG A 153 -12.66 -7.80 -9.85
CA ARG A 153 -13.79 -8.73 -9.89
C ARG A 153 -13.44 -9.93 -10.74
N LYS A 154 -13.98 -11.09 -10.40
CA LYS A 154 -13.95 -12.30 -11.23
C LYS A 154 -15.38 -12.80 -11.39
N ALA A 155 -15.84 -12.93 -12.63
CA ALA A 155 -17.24 -13.26 -12.95
C ALA A 155 -18.23 -12.35 -12.21
N GLY A 156 -17.92 -11.05 -12.12
CA GLY A 156 -18.73 -10.03 -11.45
C GLY A 156 -18.62 -9.98 -9.92
N VAL A 157 -18.00 -10.98 -9.28
CA VAL A 157 -17.81 -11.04 -7.82
C VAL A 157 -16.48 -10.38 -7.44
N GLU A 158 -16.51 -9.50 -6.44
CA GLU A 158 -15.30 -8.86 -5.94
C GLU A 158 -14.31 -9.88 -5.36
N VAL A 159 -13.04 -9.75 -5.75
CA VAL A 159 -11.94 -10.59 -5.31
C VAL A 159 -10.97 -9.72 -4.50
N HIS A 160 -10.86 -10.03 -3.21
CA HIS A 160 -9.95 -9.32 -2.34
C HIS A 160 -8.49 -9.72 -2.60
N LEU A 161 -7.67 -8.75 -3.01
CA LEU A 161 -6.22 -8.88 -3.16
C LEU A 161 -5.50 -8.13 -2.03
N THR A 162 -4.42 -8.70 -1.51
CA THR A 162 -3.50 -7.95 -0.65
C THR A 162 -2.77 -6.88 -1.48
N PRO A 163 -2.15 -5.85 -0.88
CA PRO A 163 -1.43 -4.82 -1.64
C PRO A 163 -0.33 -5.37 -2.53
N THR A 164 0.41 -6.35 -2.03
CA THR A 164 1.49 -6.99 -2.77
C THR A 164 0.94 -7.75 -3.97
N GLU A 165 -0.17 -8.46 -3.80
CA GLU A 165 -0.88 -9.13 -4.90
C GLU A 165 -1.42 -8.12 -5.92
N TYR A 166 -2.10 -7.07 -5.45
CA TYR A 166 -2.63 -6.02 -6.32
C TYR A 166 -1.52 -5.31 -7.10
N ARG A 167 -0.41 -4.96 -6.44
CA ARG A 167 0.76 -4.35 -7.09
C ARG A 167 1.37 -5.29 -8.12
N MET A 168 1.57 -6.56 -7.77
CA MET A 168 2.06 -7.57 -8.71
C MET A 168 1.14 -7.70 -9.93
N LEU A 169 -0.18 -7.70 -9.71
CA LEU A 169 -1.17 -7.69 -10.79
C LEU A 169 -1.08 -6.41 -11.63
N MET A 170 -0.93 -5.22 -11.03
CA MET A 170 -0.83 -3.96 -11.76
C MET A 170 0.41 -3.90 -12.65
N VAL A 171 1.55 -4.40 -12.18
CA VAL A 171 2.77 -4.49 -13.00
C VAL A 171 2.55 -5.42 -14.20
N LEU A 172 1.87 -6.55 -13.99
CA LEU A 172 1.51 -7.49 -15.06
C LEU A 172 0.50 -6.89 -16.06
N VAL A 173 -0.53 -6.21 -15.56
CA VAL A 173 -1.56 -5.52 -16.36
C VAL A 173 -0.96 -4.39 -17.19
N ALA A 174 -0.06 -3.58 -16.63
CA ALA A 174 0.64 -2.52 -17.34
C ALA A 174 1.55 -3.05 -18.47
N ASN A 175 1.93 -4.33 -18.40
CA ASN A 175 2.78 -5.01 -19.36
C ASN A 175 2.07 -6.21 -20.01
N ALA A 176 0.73 -6.14 -20.14
CA ALA A 176 -0.05 -7.24 -20.70
C ALA A 176 0.51 -7.70 -22.06
N GLY A 177 0.60 -9.01 -22.24
CA GLY A 177 1.20 -9.65 -23.42
C GLY A 177 2.72 -9.68 -23.44
N ARG A 178 3.43 -8.95 -22.56
CA ARG A 178 4.90 -8.92 -22.51
C ARG A 178 5.44 -9.77 -21.36
N VAL A 179 6.62 -10.34 -21.57
CA VAL A 179 7.35 -11.06 -20.51
C VAL A 179 8.06 -10.05 -19.62
N ILE A 180 7.80 -10.12 -18.31
CA ILE A 180 8.50 -9.34 -17.29
C ILE A 180 9.49 -10.27 -16.59
N THR A 181 10.76 -9.89 -16.55
CA THR A 181 11.78 -10.70 -15.88
C THR A 181 11.55 -10.76 -14.37
N GLN A 182 12.00 -11.82 -13.71
CA GLN A 182 11.91 -11.91 -12.25
C GLN A 182 12.54 -10.71 -11.53
N LYS A 183 13.71 -10.25 -12.01
CA LYS A 183 14.43 -9.11 -11.44
C LYS A 183 13.65 -7.80 -11.58
N GLN A 184 13.03 -7.57 -12.74
CA GLN A 184 12.17 -6.40 -12.95
C GLN A 184 10.94 -6.48 -12.06
N LEU A 185 10.24 -7.62 -12.04
CA LEU A 185 9.02 -7.77 -11.25
C LEU A 185 9.30 -7.64 -9.74
N LEU A 186 10.44 -8.17 -9.25
CA LEU A 186 10.88 -7.95 -7.87
C LEU A 186 11.10 -6.47 -7.57
N ARG A 187 11.79 -5.77 -8.46
CA ARG A 187 12.10 -4.34 -8.28
C ARG A 187 10.83 -3.49 -8.29
N GLU A 188 9.92 -3.73 -9.21
CA GLU A 188 8.67 -2.96 -9.31
C GLU A 188 7.73 -3.24 -8.13
N VAL A 189 7.72 -4.47 -7.62
CA VAL A 189 6.79 -4.85 -6.55
C VAL A 189 7.35 -4.60 -5.15
N TRP A 190 8.67 -4.76 -4.92
CA TRP A 190 9.31 -4.67 -3.60
C TRP A 190 10.53 -3.73 -3.53
N GLY A 191 10.89 -3.04 -4.62
CA GLY A 191 11.99 -2.09 -4.64
C GLY A 191 13.38 -2.69 -4.90
N PRO A 192 14.41 -1.83 -5.04
CA PRO A 192 15.74 -2.22 -5.54
C PRO A 192 16.59 -3.02 -4.54
N MET A 193 16.28 -2.98 -3.24
CA MET A 193 17.10 -3.63 -2.20
C MET A 193 16.79 -5.12 -1.98
N ARG A 194 15.78 -5.68 -2.65
CA ARG A 194 15.29 -7.07 -2.41
C ARG A 194 15.46 -8.00 -3.61
N SER A 195 16.51 -7.79 -4.40
CA SER A 195 16.70 -8.47 -5.70
C SER A 195 16.99 -9.99 -5.62
N ASP A 196 17.23 -10.55 -4.44
CA ASP A 196 17.59 -11.95 -4.21
C ASP A 196 16.43 -12.84 -3.71
N GLN A 197 15.26 -12.27 -3.43
CA GLN A 197 14.14 -12.99 -2.81
C GLN A 197 13.14 -13.56 -3.83
N SER A 198 13.64 -14.28 -4.85
CA SER A 198 12.84 -14.89 -5.93
C SER A 198 11.73 -15.85 -5.45
N HIS A 199 11.84 -16.38 -4.23
CA HIS A 199 10.81 -17.23 -3.63
C HIS A 199 9.50 -16.46 -3.34
N TYR A 200 9.57 -15.17 -3.00
CA TYR A 200 8.37 -14.36 -2.78
C TYR A 200 7.53 -14.22 -4.03
N LEU A 201 8.17 -13.98 -5.19
CA LEU A 201 7.46 -13.93 -6.48
C LEU A 201 6.62 -15.18 -6.72
N ARG A 202 7.17 -16.37 -6.43
CA ARG A 202 6.45 -17.63 -6.65
C ARG A 202 5.24 -17.77 -5.73
N ILE A 203 5.37 -17.39 -4.47
CA ILE A 203 4.28 -17.43 -3.48
C ILE A 203 3.15 -16.50 -3.91
N TYR A 204 3.46 -15.22 -4.18
CA TYR A 204 2.46 -14.23 -4.56
C TYR A 204 1.84 -14.49 -5.93
N MET A 205 2.61 -15.02 -6.89
CA MET A 205 2.05 -15.52 -8.15
C MET A 205 1.08 -16.69 -7.90
N GLY A 206 1.42 -17.60 -6.98
CA GLY A 206 0.52 -18.68 -6.55
C GLY A 206 -0.79 -18.15 -5.97
N HIS A 207 -0.72 -17.13 -5.10
CA HIS A 207 -1.92 -16.49 -4.55
C HIS A 207 -2.79 -15.84 -5.63
N LEU A 208 -2.17 -15.10 -6.56
CA LEU A 208 -2.89 -14.49 -7.67
C LEU A 208 -3.59 -15.54 -8.53
N ARG A 209 -2.91 -16.65 -8.86
CA ARG A 209 -3.52 -17.76 -9.59
C ARG A 209 -4.68 -18.37 -8.83
N GLN A 210 -4.52 -18.61 -7.53
CA GLN A 210 -5.57 -19.17 -6.69
C GLN A 210 -6.83 -18.32 -6.66
N LYS A 211 -6.68 -17.00 -6.76
CA LYS A 211 -7.79 -16.04 -6.74
C LYS A 211 -8.38 -15.78 -8.12
N LEU A 212 -7.55 -15.70 -9.16
CA LEU A 212 -7.91 -15.14 -10.47
C LEU A 212 -8.04 -16.20 -11.57
N GLU A 213 -7.29 -17.30 -11.51
CA GLU A 213 -7.39 -18.38 -12.52
C GLU A 213 -8.58 -19.29 -12.25
N ALA A 214 -9.13 -19.90 -13.31
CA ALA A 214 -10.13 -20.96 -13.18
C ALA A 214 -9.51 -22.23 -12.56
N ASP A 215 -8.33 -22.62 -13.05
CA ASP A 215 -7.49 -23.67 -12.47
C ASP A 215 -6.10 -23.11 -12.16
N PRO A 216 -5.72 -22.93 -10.88
CA PRO A 216 -4.42 -22.40 -10.50
C PRO A 216 -3.23 -23.28 -10.91
N ALA A 217 -3.44 -24.59 -11.07
CA ALA A 217 -2.42 -25.53 -11.51
C ALA A 217 -2.19 -25.50 -13.03
N GLN A 218 -3.19 -25.04 -13.79
CA GLN A 218 -3.14 -24.84 -15.24
C GLN A 218 -3.52 -23.39 -15.61
N PRO A 219 -2.68 -22.41 -15.26
CA PRO A 219 -3.01 -21.00 -15.45
C PRO A 219 -3.13 -20.67 -16.93
N ARG A 220 -4.18 -19.93 -17.30
CA ARG A 220 -4.42 -19.46 -18.69
C ARG A 220 -3.90 -18.05 -18.92
N HIS A 221 -3.88 -17.23 -17.87
CA HIS A 221 -3.58 -15.80 -17.96
C HIS A 221 -2.24 -15.47 -17.29
N LEU A 222 -2.01 -15.94 -16.08
CA LEU A 222 -0.83 -15.65 -15.27
C LEU A 222 0.27 -16.69 -15.54
N LEU A 223 0.96 -16.56 -16.66
CA LEU A 223 1.87 -17.57 -17.18
C LEU A 223 3.28 -17.47 -16.59
N THR A 224 3.90 -18.62 -16.31
CA THR A 224 5.33 -18.70 -16.01
C THR A 224 6.11 -18.88 -17.31
N GLU A 225 7.07 -18.00 -17.57
CA GLU A 225 8.04 -18.15 -18.63
C GLU A 225 9.33 -18.69 -18.01
N SER A 226 9.53 -20.01 -18.13
CA SER A 226 10.59 -20.75 -17.43
C SER A 226 11.98 -20.13 -17.63
N GLY A 227 12.67 -19.84 -16.53
CA GLY A 227 14.00 -19.22 -16.54
C GLY A 227 14.02 -17.71 -16.81
N VAL A 228 12.89 -17.10 -17.16
CA VAL A 228 12.81 -15.67 -17.52
C VAL A 228 11.99 -14.89 -16.51
N GLY A 229 10.73 -15.28 -16.28
CA GLY A 229 9.82 -14.53 -15.43
C GLY A 229 8.37 -14.88 -15.65
N TYR A 230 7.52 -13.86 -15.76
CA TYR A 230 6.07 -14.02 -15.84
C TYR A 230 5.46 -13.14 -16.93
N ARG A 231 4.31 -13.56 -17.43
CA ARG A 231 3.54 -12.84 -18.45
C ARG A 231 2.05 -12.92 -18.13
N LEU A 232 1.34 -11.82 -18.35
CA LEU A 232 -0.12 -11.83 -18.39
C LEU A 232 -0.58 -12.03 -19.84
N ALA A 233 -1.28 -13.13 -20.10
CA ALA A 233 -2.00 -13.36 -21.33
C ALA A 233 -3.45 -12.88 -21.17
N VAL A 234 -3.87 -11.99 -22.07
CA VAL A 234 -5.24 -11.48 -22.19
C VAL A 234 -6.11 -12.45 -22.97
#